data_AF-A0A8J2P2X7-F1
#
_entry.id   AF-A0A8J2P2X7-F1
#
_cell.length_a   1.000
_cell.length_b   1.000
_cell.length_c   1.000
_cell.angle_alpha   90.00
_cell.angle_beta   90.00
_cell.angle_gamma   90.00
#
_symmetry.space_group_name_H-M   'P 1'
#
loop_
_entity.id
_entity.type
_entity.pdbx_description
1 polymer ?
#
loop_
_entity_poly.entity_id
_entity_poly.type
_entity_poly.pdbx_seq_one_letter_code
_entity_poly.pdbx_strand_id
1 'polypeptide(L)' 'MSEFVRVLIAVSEKAANIARIVRSEKELFQLLVQEKGVEDKNERFVQDFKTLADVLIQECLRHDISTVFPAMA' A
#
# COMPACT_ATOMS: atom_id res chain seq x y z
N MET A 1 -5.47 15.04 -21.75
CA MET A 1 -4.46 15.32 -20.70
C MET A 1 -5.10 15.66 -19.35
N SER A 2 -6.12 16.53 -19.32
CA SER A 2 -6.83 16.88 -18.07
C SER A 2 -7.48 15.69 -17.35
N GLU A 3 -8.04 14.73 -18.08
CA GLU A 3 -8.66 13.53 -17.52
C GLU A 3 -7.65 12.59 -16.86
N PHE A 4 -6.52 12.34 -17.53
CA PHE A 4 -5.44 11.52 -16.97
C PHE A 4 -4.92 12.09 -15.65
N VAL A 5 -4.66 13.39 -15.59
CA VAL A 5 -4.23 14.07 -14.35
C VAL A 5 -5.31 13.98 -13.27
N ARG A 6 -6.59 14.14 -13.62
CA ARG A 6 -7.70 13.98 -12.65
C ARG A 6 -7.75 12.58 -12.06
N VAL A 7 -7.59 11.54 -12.90
CA VAL A 7 -7.54 10.15 -12.44
C VAL A 7 -6.34 9.94 -11.51
N LEU A 8 -5.15 10.42 -11.89
CA LEU A 8 -3.95 10.31 -11.05
C LEU A 8 -4.12 10.99 -9.68
N ILE A 9 -4.76 12.16 -9.63
CA ILE A 9 -5.07 12.85 -8.37
C ILE A 9 -6.03 12.00 -7.52
N ALA A 10 -7.10 11.47 -8.12
CA ALA A 10 -8.08 10.66 -7.40
C ALA A 10 -7.48 9.38 -6.82
N VAL A 11 -6.69 8.65 -7.61
CA VAL A 11 -6.04 7.41 -7.13
C VAL A 11 -4.92 7.69 -6.12
N SER A 12 -4.24 8.84 -6.21
CA SER A 12 -3.26 9.26 -5.20
C SER A 12 -3.92 9.53 -3.84
N GLU A 13 -5.09 10.16 -3.84
CA GLU A 13 -5.86 10.36 -2.60
C GLU A 13 -6.34 9.03 -2.00
N LYS A 14 -6.73 8.07 -2.86
CA LYS A 14 -7.05 6.70 -2.42
C LYS A 14 -5.83 6.01 -1.79
N ALA A 15 -4.64 6.11 -2.40
CA ALA A 15 -3.40 5.62 -1.81
C ALA A 15 -3.11 6.26 -0.44
N ALA A 16 -3.26 7.59 -0.34
CA ALA A 16 -3.07 8.31 0.91
C ALA A 16 -4.08 7.89 2.00
N ASN A 17 -5.32 7.57 1.62
CA ASN A 17 -6.32 7.03 2.54
C ASN A 17 -5.92 5.64 3.07
N ILE A 18 -5.48 4.73 2.19
CA ILE A 18 -5.00 3.40 2.61
C ILE A 18 -3.81 3.54 3.57
N ALA A 19 -2.82 4.38 3.21
CA ALA A 19 -1.65 4.61 4.05
C ALA A 19 -2.01 5.22 5.42
N ARG A 20 -3.02 6.10 5.48
CA ARG A 20 -3.54 6.64 6.75
C ARG A 20 -4.19 5.54 7.60
N ILE A 21 -5.03 4.69 7.01
CA ILE A 21 -5.69 3.58 7.72
C ILE A 21 -4.65 2.61 8.31
N VAL A 22 -3.64 2.23 7.50
CA VAL A 22 -2.54 1.37 7.95
C VAL A 22 -1.80 1.95 9.17
N ARG A 23 -1.73 3.28 9.29
CA ARG A 23 -1.07 3.96 10.42
C ARG A 23 -1.99 4.26 11.59
N SER A 24 -3.29 4.48 11.36
CA SER A 24 -4.26 4.82 12.41
C SER A 24 -4.75 3.60 13.16
N GLU A 25 -4.84 2.45 12.49
CA GLU A 25 -5.27 1.20 13.11
C GLU A 25 -4.13 0.56 13.88
N LYS A 26 -4.32 0.39 15.18
CA LYS A 26 -3.27 -0.09 16.10
C LYS A 26 -2.68 -1.43 15.68
N GLU A 27 -3.51 -2.37 15.25
CA GLU A 27 -3.06 -3.71 14.83
C GLU A 27 -2.23 -3.64 13.54
N LEU A 28 -2.68 -2.86 12.55
CA LEU A 28 -1.96 -2.67 11.29
C LEU A 28 -0.64 -1.92 11.52
N PHE A 29 -0.65 -0.92 12.40
CA PHE A 29 0.55 -0.17 12.76
C PHE A 29 1.59 -1.04 13.47
N GLN A 30 1.16 -1.95 14.34
CA GLN A 30 2.06 -2.92 14.99
C GLN A 30 2.72 -3.87 13.98
N LEU A 31 1.98 -4.32 12.97
CA LEU A 31 2.53 -5.12 11.87
C LEU A 31 3.52 -4.30 11.01
N LEU A 32 3.27 -2.99 10.85
CA LEU A 32 4.07 -2.06 10.04
C LEU A 32 5.40 -1.69 10.71
N VAL A 33 5.46 -1.63 12.05
CA VAL A 33 6.59 -1.08 12.82
C VAL A 33 7.53 -2.14 13.40
N GLN A 34 7.30 -3.45 13.17
CA GLN A 34 8.06 -4.57 13.74
C GLN A 34 9.48 -4.22 14.20
N GLU A 35 9.65 -4.12 15.52
CA GLU A 35 10.96 -3.97 16.13
C GLU A 35 11.69 -5.31 16.04
N LYS A 36 12.91 -5.29 15.48
CA LYS A 36 13.78 -6.48 15.46
C LYS A 36 14.19 -6.85 16.88
N GLY A 37 13.47 -7.78 17.51
CA GLY A 37 13.88 -8.42 18.76
C GLY A 37 15.19 -9.18 18.56
N VAL A 38 16.16 -8.98 19.46
CA VAL A 38 17.54 -9.50 19.36
C VAL A 38 17.62 -11.04 19.45
N GLU A 39 16.56 -11.70 19.94
CA GLU A 39 16.52 -13.14 20.23
C GLU A 39 15.90 -14.00 19.11
N ASP A 40 15.11 -13.43 18.20
CA ASP A 40 14.44 -14.16 17.10
C ASP A 40 15.28 -14.21 15.82
N LYS A 41 16.53 -14.68 15.94
CA LYS A 41 17.41 -14.86 14.79
C LYS A 41 17.00 -16.01 13.86
N ASN A 42 15.90 -16.72 14.13
CA ASN A 42 15.53 -17.94 13.40
C ASN A 42 14.03 -18.18 13.17
N GLU A 43 13.19 -17.15 13.07
CA GLU A 43 11.89 -17.29 12.40
C GLU A 43 11.95 -16.57 11.05
N ARG A 44 12.04 -17.37 9.98
CA ARG A 44 12.00 -16.93 8.59
C ARG A 44 10.85 -15.94 8.39
N PHE A 45 11.19 -14.66 8.20
CA PHE A 45 10.29 -13.64 7.66
C PHE A 45 8.90 -13.62 8.30
N VAL A 46 8.82 -13.21 9.57
CA VAL A 46 7.56 -12.95 10.25
C VAL A 46 6.91 -11.71 9.60
N GLN A 47 6.19 -11.90 8.50
CA GLN A 47 5.38 -10.94 7.73
C GLN A 47 6.07 -9.62 7.34
N ASP A 48 6.58 -9.54 6.10
CA ASP A 48 6.96 -8.27 5.46
C ASP A 48 5.70 -7.45 5.12
N PHE A 49 5.03 -6.98 6.17
CA PHE A 49 3.78 -6.25 6.10
C PHE A 49 3.97 -4.89 5.42
N LYS A 50 5.15 -4.30 5.54
CA LYS A 50 5.51 -3.08 4.80
C LYS A 50 5.45 -3.35 3.30
N THR A 51 6.10 -4.41 2.80
CA THR A 51 6.02 -4.77 1.38
C THR A 51 4.60 -5.11 0.97
N LEU A 52 3.82 -5.81 1.81
CA LEU A 52 2.41 -6.07 1.53
C LEU A 52 1.59 -4.79 1.37
N ALA A 53 1.76 -3.81 2.27
CA ALA A 53 1.07 -2.53 2.19
C ALA A 53 1.47 -1.73 0.95
N ASP A 54 2.76 -1.72 0.60
CA ASP A 54 3.27 -1.06 -0.60
C ASP A 54 2.69 -1.72 -1.87
N VAL A 55 2.66 -3.06 -1.96
CA VAL A 55 2.09 -3.81 -3.09
C VAL A 55 0.58 -3.63 -3.18
N LEU A 56 -0.15 -3.64 -2.06
CA LEU A 56 -1.59 -3.41 -2.04
C LEU A 56 -1.94 -2.04 -2.63
N ILE A 57 -1.21 -1.00 -2.24
CA ILE A 57 -1.40 0.35 -2.78
C ILE A 57 -1.11 0.37 -4.28
N GLN A 58 0.01 -0.23 -4.72
CA GLN A 58 0.38 -0.28 -6.13
C GLN A 58 -0.68 -1.00 -6.99
N GLU A 59 -1.14 -2.17 -6.56
CA GLU A 59 -2.12 -2.95 -7.33
C GLU A 59 -3.51 -2.32 -7.32
N CYS A 60 -3.91 -1.67 -6.22
CA CYS A 60 -5.13 -0.87 -6.20
C CYS A 60 -5.08 0.28 -7.22
N LEU A 61 -3.94 0.98 -7.30
CA LEU A 61 -3.74 2.07 -8.25
C LEU A 61 -3.68 1.58 -9.68
N ARG A 62 -2.96 0.48 -9.94
CA ARG A 62 -2.92 -0.18 -11.25
C ARG A 62 -4.34 -0.52 -11.68
N HIS A 63 -5.09 -1.25 -10.86
CA HIS A 63 -6.47 -1.66 -11.17
C HIS A 63 -7.34 -0.45 -11.54
N ASP A 64 -7.40 0.57 -10.68
CA ASP A 64 -8.23 1.75 -10.92
C ASP A 64 -7.83 2.48 -12.21
N ILE A 65 -6.53 2.67 -12.45
CA ILE A 65 -6.04 3.31 -13.69
C ILE A 65 -6.41 2.47 -14.91
N SER A 66 -6.24 1.15 -14.87
CA SER A 66 -6.53 0.24 -15.99
C SER A 66 -8.02 0.17 -16.33
N THR A 67 -8.92 0.40 -15.35
CA THR A 67 -10.37 0.47 -15.65
C THR A 67 -10.75 1.69 -16.50
N VAL A 68 -10.03 2.81 -16.34
CA VAL A 68 -10.27 4.05 -17.11
C VAL A 68 -9.41 4.08 -18.38
N PHE A 69 -8.19 3.57 -18.30
CA PHE A 69 -7.22 3.52 -19.40
C PHE A 69 -6.75 2.06 -19.64
N PRO A 70 -7.51 1.24 -20.37
CA PRO A 70 -7.20 -0.18 -20.56
C PRO A 70 -5.84 -0.48 -21.19
N ALA A 71 -5.27 0.47 -21.95
CA ALA A 71 -3.94 0.35 -22.53
C ALA A 71 -2.79 0.46 -21.49
N MET A 72 -3.10 0.78 -20.23
CA MET A 72 -2.14 0.92 -19.13
C MET A 72 -2.22 -0.26 -18.13
N ALA A 73 -2.88 -1.35 -18.50
CA ALA A 73 -2.96 -2.58 -17.71
C ALA A 73 -1.61 -3.31 -17.58
#